data_AF-A0A935AF53-F1
#
_entry.id   AF-A0A935AF53-F1
#
_cell.length_a   1.000
_cell.length_b   1.000
_cell.length_c   1.000
_cell.angle_alpha   90.00
_cell.angle_beta   90.00
_cell.angle_gamma   90.00
#
_symmetry.space_group_name_H-M   'P 1'
#
loop_
_entity.id
_entity.type
_entity.pdbx_description
1 polymer ?
#
loop_
_entity_poly.entity_id
_entity_poly.type
_entity_poly.pdbx_seq_one_letter_code
_entity_poly.pdbx_strand_id
1 'polypeptide(L)'
;MNIEPLSSLDEILPVLTGCNLPVADISVSSPPQFFGFRVAGSVVAVVGLEQFQSVGLLRSLAVSPGCPYRLNFDQVYRLKFDQA
;
A
#
# COMPACT_ATOMS: atom_id res chain seq x y z
N MET A 1 0.83 -9.47 12.96
CA MET A 1 0.85 -8.92 11.59
C MET A 1 0.56 -7.43 11.74
N ASN A 2 1.55 -6.56 11.50
CA ASN A 2 1.40 -5.12 11.72
C ASN A 2 1.35 -4.41 10.36
N ILE A 3 0.28 -3.65 10.10
CA ILE A 3 0.20 -2.75 8.97
C ILE A 3 0.74 -1.40 9.46
N GLU A 4 1.71 -0.85 8.75
CA GLU A 4 2.39 0.38 9.14
C GLU A 4 2.43 1.39 7.98
N PRO A 5 2.49 2.70 8.28
CA PRO A 5 2.67 3.72 7.25
C PRO A 5 4.02 3.53 6.55
N LEU A 6 4.04 3.70 5.23
CA LEU A 6 5.23 3.65 4.38
C LEU A 6 5.49 5.03 3.79
N SER A 7 6.68 5.57 4.04
CA SER A 7 7.09 6.91 3.58
C SER A 7 8.04 6.90 2.39
N SER A 8 8.65 5.77 2.07
CA SER A 8 9.65 5.63 1.01
C SER A 8 9.06 5.03 -0.26
N LEU A 9 8.91 5.84 -1.32
CA LEU A 9 8.49 5.35 -2.64
C LEU A 9 9.47 4.31 -3.21
N ASP A 10 10.76 4.39 -2.86
CA ASP A 10 11.77 3.43 -3.31
C ASP A 10 11.49 2.00 -2.83
N GLU A 11 10.76 1.85 -1.72
CA GLU A 11 10.34 0.55 -1.20
C GLU A 11 8.98 0.11 -1.74
N ILE A 12 8.16 1.06 -2.19
CA ILE A 12 6.77 0.84 -2.64
C ILE A 12 6.73 0.50 -4.13
N LEU A 13 7.42 1.29 -4.96
CA LEU A 13 7.39 1.17 -6.41
C LEU A 13 7.82 -0.22 -6.91
N PRO A 14 8.83 -0.90 -6.33
CA PRO A 14 9.18 -2.25 -6.73
C PRO A 14 8.07 -3.27 -6.48
N VAL A 15 7.30 -3.13 -5.39
CA VAL A 15 6.17 -4.03 -5.08
C VAL A 15 5.05 -3.83 -6.10
N LEU A 16 4.69 -2.58 -6.39
CA LEU A 16 3.64 -2.26 -7.37
C LEU A 16 4.03 -2.71 -8.78
N THR A 17 5.25 -2.40 -9.20
CA THR A 17 5.78 -2.79 -10.52
C THR A 17 5.88 -4.31 -10.65
N GLY A 18 6.35 -5.01 -9.61
CA GLY A 18 6.40 -6.47 -9.58
C GLY A 18 5.04 -7.14 -9.62
N CYS A 19 3.97 -6.42 -9.26
CA CYS A 19 2.58 -6.86 -9.40
C CYS A 19 1.92 -6.36 -10.71
N ASN A 20 2.68 -5.80 -11.64
CA ASN A 20 2.22 -5.21 -12.91
C ASN A 20 1.18 -4.09 -12.72
N LEU A 21 1.24 -3.35 -11.60
CA LEU A 21 0.42 -2.16 -11.41
C LEU A 21 1.10 -0.94 -12.05
N PRO A 22 0.33 -0.03 -12.67
CA PRO A 22 0.87 1.22 -13.17
C PRO A 22 1.37 2.08 -12.01
N VAL A 23 2.53 2.72 -12.21
CA VAL A 23 3.15 3.62 -11.22
C VAL A 23 3.46 5.01 -11.78
N ALA A 24 3.25 5.22 -13.08
CA ALA A 24 3.64 6.46 -13.77
C ALA A 24 2.82 7.69 -13.33
N ASP A 25 1.66 7.47 -12.73
CA ASP A 25 0.75 8.48 -12.21
C ASP A 25 0.99 8.80 -10.72
N ILE A 26 1.98 8.16 -10.06
CA ILE A 26 2.34 8.45 -8.67
C ILE A 26 3.23 9.68 -8.63
N SER A 27 2.70 10.79 -8.11
CA SER A 27 3.47 12.01 -7.92
C SER A 27 4.52 11.86 -6.82
N VAL A 28 5.76 12.28 -7.10
CA VAL A 28 6.83 12.35 -6.09
C VAL A 28 6.62 13.53 -5.14
N SER A 29 6.01 14.63 -5.60
CA SER A 29 5.81 15.84 -4.80
C SER A 29 4.59 15.76 -3.89
N SER A 30 3.63 14.89 -4.21
CA SER A 30 2.41 14.67 -3.44
C SER A 30 1.92 13.23 -3.63
N PRO A 31 2.66 12.23 -3.13
CA PRO A 31 2.27 10.84 -3.29
C PRO A 31 1.00 10.53 -2.49
N PRO A 32 0.22 9.52 -2.90
CA PRO A 32 -0.79 8.90 -2.05
C PRO A 32 -0.19 8.46 -0.71
N GLN A 33 -1.04 8.34 0.31
CA GLN A 33 -0.65 7.72 1.56
C GLN A 33 -0.52 6.21 1.35
N PHE A 34 0.64 5.66 1.68
CA PHE A 34 0.87 4.23 1.59
C PHE A 34 0.96 3.60 2.97
N PHE A 35 0.36 2.42 3.07
CA PHE A 35 0.52 1.53 4.22
C PHE A 35 0.91 0.16 3.70
N GLY A 36 1.60 -0.62 4.52
CA GLY A 36 2.02 -1.93 4.07
C GLY A 36 2.45 -2.84 5.18
N PHE A 37 2.87 -4.01 4.75
CA PHE A 37 3.30 -5.09 5.61
C PHE A 37 4.71 -5.52 5.21
N ARG A 38 5.56 -5.73 6.23
CA ARG A 38 6.94 -6.16 6.05
C ARG A 38 7.14 -7.60 6.47
N VAL A 39 7.98 -8.31 5.72
CA VAL A 39 8.52 -9.62 6.08
C VAL A 39 10.04 -9.53 6.01
N ALA A 40 10.70 -9.89 7.11
CA ALA A 40 12.16 -9.83 7.23
C ALA A 40 12.74 -8.45 6.83
N GLY A 41 12.03 -7.36 7.13
CA GLY A 41 12.45 -5.99 6.83
C GLY A 41 12.02 -5.46 5.45
N SER A 42 11.63 -6.34 4.51
CA SER A 42 11.20 -5.93 3.17
C SER A 42 9.69 -5.74 3.09
N VAL A 43 9.23 -4.70 2.38
CA VAL A 43 7.80 -4.52 2.08
C VAL A 43 7.34 -5.60 1.10
N VAL A 44 6.30 -6.35 1.47
CA VAL A 44 5.72 -7.42 0.64
C VAL A 44 4.24 -7.24 0.33
N ALA A 45 3.60 -6.24 0.95
CA ALA A 45 2.25 -5.84 0.63
C ALA A 45 2.09 -4.34 0.84
N VAL A 46 1.30 -3.71 -0.04
CA VAL A 46 1.07 -2.26 -0.05
C VAL A 46 -0.40 -1.99 -0.34
N VAL A 47 -0.95 -1.00 0.38
CA VAL A 47 -2.19 -0.30 0.04
C VAL A 47 -1.88 1.19 -0.11
N GLY A 48 -2.29 1.76 -1.25
CA GLY A 48 -2.16 3.18 -1.56
C GLY A 48 -3.52 3.85 -1.52
N LEU A 49 -3.62 4.95 -0.78
CA LEU A 49 -4.85 5.66 -0.48
C LEU A 49 -4.68 7.15 -0.78
N GLU A 50 -5.69 7.73 -1.42
CA GLU A 50 -5.70 9.15 -1.74
C GLU A 50 -7.00 9.77 -1.23
N GLN A 51 -6.89 10.84 -0.44
CA GLN A 51 -8.06 11.55 0.05
C GLN A 51 -8.50 12.60 -0.96
N PHE A 52 -9.75 12.52 -1.37
CA PHE A 52 -10.42 13.54 -2.16
C PHE A 52 -11.62 14.08 -1.37
N GLN A 53 -11.44 15.26 -0.76
CA GLN A 53 -12.42 15.86 0.15
C GLN A 53 -12.80 14.89 1.29
N SER A 54 -14.05 14.44 1.35
CA SER A 54 -14.57 13.50 2.34
C SER A 54 -14.51 12.03 1.90
N VAL A 55 -13.94 11.73 0.74
CA VAL A 55 -13.87 10.38 0.17
C VAL A 55 -12.43 9.90 0.12
N GLY A 56 -12.19 8.64 0.53
CA GLY A 56 -10.91 7.96 0.34
C GLY A 56 -10.95 7.08 -0.91
N LEU A 57 -9.98 7.28 -1.81
CA LEU A 57 -9.80 6.49 -3.01
C LEU A 57 -8.74 5.42 -2.79
N LEU A 58 -9.06 4.17 -3.14
CA LEU A 58 -8.09 3.10 -3.22
C LEU A 58 -7.30 3.26 -4.53
N ARG A 59 -6.05 3.72 -4.45
CA ARG A 59 -5.18 3.91 -5.62
C ARG A 59 -4.43 2.64 -5.98
N SER A 60 -4.03 1.86 -4.99
CA SER A 60 -3.28 0.63 -5.22
C SER A 60 -3.55 -0.39 -4.11
N LEU A 61 -3.57 -1.66 -4.46
CA LEU A 61 -3.57 -2.77 -3.52
C LEU A 61 -2.76 -3.91 -4.15
N ALA A 62 -1.63 -4.25 -3.53
CA ALA A 62 -0.69 -5.23 -4.07
C ALA A 62 -0.12 -6.11 -2.96
N VAL A 63 0.10 -7.38 -3.29
CA VAL A 63 0.87 -8.32 -2.46
C VAL A 63 1.87 -9.02 -3.35
N SER A 64 3.15 -8.89 -3.01
CA SER A 64 4.24 -9.54 -3.72
C SER A 64 4.02 -11.06 -3.78
N PRO A 65 4.34 -11.71 -4.92
CA PRO A 65 4.19 -13.16 -5.07
C PRO A 65 4.99 -13.98 -4.04
N GLY A 66 6.10 -13.43 -3.53
CA GLY A 66 6.92 -14.03 -2.48
C GLY A 66 6.41 -13.84 -1.06
N CYS A 67 5.23 -13.22 -0.88
CA CYS A 67 4.62 -13.08 0.44
C CYS A 67 4.22 -14.47 0.97
N PRO A 68 4.74 -14.93 2.12
CA PRO A 68 4.42 -16.25 2.67
C PRO A 68 2.99 -16.32 3.23
N TYR A 69 2.30 -15.18 3.31
CA TYR A 69 0.93 -15.09 3.77
C TYR A 69 -0.02 -15.07 2.59
N ARG A 70 -0.99 -15.98 2.63
CA ARG A 70 -2.12 -15.96 1.71
C ARG A 70 -3.12 -14.94 2.23
N LEU A 71 -3.44 -13.91 1.44
CA LEU A 71 -4.59 -13.07 1.75
C LEU A 71 -5.84 -13.93 1.64
N ASN A 72 -6.40 -14.31 2.79
CA ASN A 72 -7.78 -14.78 2.82
C ASN A 72 -8.66 -13.53 2.81
N PHE A 73 -9.51 -13.39 1.79
CA PHE A 73 -10.45 -12.27 1.64
C PHE A 73 -11.47 -12.16 2.80
N ASP A 74 -11.50 -13.15 3.69
CA ASP A 74 -12.29 -13.15 4.91
C ASP A 74 -11.73 -12.18 5.98
N GLN A 75 -10.48 -11.73 5.83
CA GLN A 75 -9.86 -10.74 6.71
C GLN A 75 -10.04 -9.34 6.15
N VAL A 76 -11.11 -8.67 6.58
CA VAL A 76 -11.33 -7.24 6.34
C VAL A 76 -10.41 -6.44 7.27
N TYR A 77 -9.32 -5.90 6.71
CA TYR A 77 -8.48 -4.95 7.43
C TYR A 77 -9.14 -3.57 7.42
N ARG A 78 -9.54 -3.09 8.61
CA ARG A 78 -10.11 -1.75 8.77
C ARG A 78 -8.99 -0.72 8.93
N LEU A 79 -8.70 0.00 7.86
CA LEU A 79 -7.89 1.20 7.91
C LEU A 79 -8.73 2.31 8.55
N LYS A 80 -8.29 2.82 9.71
CA LYS A 80 -8.90 4.00 10.34
C LYS A 80 -8.11 5.22 9.92
N PHE A 81 -8.79 6.19 9.34
CA PHE A 81 -8.23 7.51 9.06
C PHE A 81 -8.66 8.43 10.21
N ASP A 82 -7.71 8.93 10.98
CA ASP A 82 -7.99 10.05 11.89
C ASP A 82 -8.07 11.32 11.04
N GLN A 83 -9.17 12.07 11.19
CA GLN A 83 -9.31 13.37 10.56
C GLN A 83 -8.36 14.34 11.28
N ALA A 84 -7.48 15.00 10.53
CA ALA A 84 -6.66 16.11 11.01
C ALA A 84 -7.49 17.39 11.17
#